data_AF-A0A2M7KYZ0-F1
#
_entry.id   AF-A0A2M7KYZ0-F1
#
_cell.length_a   1.000
_cell.length_b   1.000
_cell.length_c   1.000
_cell.angle_alpha   90.00
_cell.angle_beta   90.00
_cell.angle_gamma   90.00
#
_symmetry.space_group_name_H-M   'P 1'
#
loop_
_entity.id
_entity.type
_entity.pdbx_description
1 polymer ?
#
loop_
_entity_poly.entity_id
_entity_poly.type
_entity_poly.pdbx_seq_one_letter_code
_entity_poly.pdbx_strand_id
1 'polypeptide(L)'
;MSKTATVRARLEPQLKEHAESIFRRLGLSATQAITMFYRQVELREGLPFDVAVPNAVTKRTLSATDAARELVVCEDADDMFAKLGM
;
A
#
# COMPACT_ATOMS: atom_id res chain seq x y z
N MET A 1 28.60 4.21 19.09
CA MET A 1 27.35 3.96 18.33
C MET A 1 27.71 3.38 16.97
N SER A 2 27.32 2.14 16.66
CA SER A 2 27.56 1.57 15.33
C SER A 2 26.76 2.35 14.30
N LYS A 3 27.42 2.93 13.29
CA LYS A 3 26.80 3.75 12.23
C LYS A 3 25.95 2.94 11.25
N THR A 4 25.87 1.61 11.41
CA THR A 4 25.27 0.69 10.45
C THR A 4 24.55 -0.46 11.17
N ALA A 5 23.39 -0.86 10.66
CA ALA A 5 22.66 -2.07 11.03
C ALA A 5 22.49 -2.96 9.80
N THR A 6 22.50 -4.29 9.98
CA THR A 6 22.39 -5.26 8.89
C THR A 6 21.01 -5.90 8.88
N VAL A 7 20.35 -5.92 7.73
CA VAL A 7 19.09 -6.64 7.51
C VAL A 7 19.38 -7.97 6.84
N ARG A 8 18.89 -9.08 7.42
CA ARG A 8 18.96 -10.43 6.84
C ARG A 8 17.57 -11.06 6.85
N ALA A 9 17.14 -11.55 5.69
CA ALA A 9 15.87 -12.26 5.53
C ALA A 9 16.06 -13.49 4.64
N ARG A 10 15.36 -14.57 4.97
CA ARG A 10 15.23 -15.74 4.08
C ARG A 10 14.08 -15.50 3.12
N LEU A 11 14.28 -15.86 1.86
CA LEU A 11 13.32 -15.66 0.79
C LEU A 11 13.50 -16.75 -0.26
N GLU A 12 12.43 -17.06 -0.97
CA GLU A 12 12.45 -18.06 -2.02
C GLU A 12 13.38 -17.64 -3.16
N PRO A 13 14.25 -18.53 -3.69
CA PRO A 13 15.22 -18.16 -4.73
C PRO A 13 14.58 -17.53 -5.97
N GLN A 14 13.45 -18.08 -6.44
CA GLN A 14 12.75 -17.56 -7.62
C GLN A 14 12.19 -16.15 -7.37
N LEU A 15 11.64 -15.91 -6.17
CA LEU A 15 11.16 -14.59 -5.76
C LEU A 15 12.32 -13.57 -5.73
N LYS A 16 13.50 -13.97 -5.24
CA LYS A 16 14.71 -13.14 -5.25
C LYS A 16 15.04 -12.66 -6.64
N GLU A 17 15.21 -13.61 -7.55
CA GLU A 17 15.73 -13.37 -8.89
C GLU A 17 14.77 -12.51 -9.68
N HIS A 18 13.47 -12.76 -9.55
CA HIS A 18 12.44 -11.99 -10.21
C HIS A 18 12.40 -10.54 -9.68
N ALA A 19 12.36 -10.35 -8.36
CA ALA A 19 12.35 -9.02 -7.76
C ALA A 19 13.61 -8.21 -8.10
N GLU A 20 14.79 -8.83 -8.04
CA GLU A 20 16.05 -8.18 -8.40
C GLU A 20 16.11 -7.83 -9.89
N SER A 21 15.49 -8.61 -10.77
CA SER A 21 15.34 -8.24 -12.19
C SER A 21 14.51 -6.97 -12.38
N ILE A 22 13.42 -6.84 -11.62
CA ILE A 22 12.59 -5.62 -11.63
C ILE A 22 13.38 -4.43 -11.09
N PHE A 23 14.08 -4.59 -9.96
CA PHE A 23 14.91 -3.52 -9.40
C PHE A 23 15.99 -3.05 -10.38
N ARG A 24 16.66 -3.97 -11.09
CA ARG A 24 17.62 -3.62 -12.14
C ARG A 24 17.01 -2.80 -13.27
N ARG A 25 15.79 -3.16 -13.73
CA ARG A 25 15.06 -2.37 -14.74
C ARG A 25 14.73 -0.97 -14.26
N LEU A 26 14.56 -0.78 -12.95
CA LEU A 26 14.33 0.51 -12.29
C LEU A 26 15.63 1.24 -11.92
N GLY A 27 16.81 0.67 -12.23
CA GLY A 27 18.10 1.26 -11.88
C GLY A 27 18.47 1.15 -10.38
N LEU A 28 17.87 0.19 -9.67
CA LEU A 28 18.03 0.00 -8.22
C LEU A 28 18.73 -1.32 -7.91
N SER A 29 19.58 -1.29 -6.89
CA SER A 29 20.05 -2.49 -6.18
C SER A 29 19.02 -2.94 -5.14
N ALA A 30 19.08 -4.22 -4.75
CA ALA A 30 18.26 -4.75 -3.67
C ALA A 30 18.43 -3.96 -2.36
N THR A 31 19.68 -3.55 -2.05
CA THR A 31 19.96 -2.74 -0.87
C THR A 31 19.25 -1.38 -0.93
N GLN A 32 19.30 -0.68 -2.08
CA GLN A 32 18.60 0.59 -2.23
C GLN A 32 17.08 0.42 -2.09
N ALA A 33 16.50 -0.61 -2.71
CA ALA A 33 15.08 -0.90 -2.60
C ALA A 33 14.66 -1.18 -1.14
N ILE A 34 15.44 -1.97 -0.41
CA ILE A 34 15.19 -2.25 1.01
C ILE A 34 15.33 -0.98 1.85
N THR A 35 16.36 -0.16 1.62
CA THR A 35 16.52 1.13 2.32
C THR A 35 15.34 2.06 2.06
N MET A 36 14.86 2.14 0.81
CA MET A 36 13.67 2.93 0.46
C MET A 36 12.42 2.43 1.19
N PHE A 37 12.24 1.11 1.29
CA PHE A 37 11.14 0.53 2.07
C PHE A 37 11.15 1.02 3.52
N TYR A 38 12.30 0.94 4.22
CA TYR A 38 12.41 1.45 5.60
C TYR A 38 12.14 2.95 5.71
N ARG A 39 12.61 3.75 4.74
CA ARG A 39 12.32 5.19 4.70
C ARG A 39 10.84 5.49 4.53
N GLN A 40 10.13 4.72 3.72
CA GLN A 40 8.69 4.89 3.57
C GLN A 40 7.94 4.47 4.84
N VAL A 41 8.41 3.44 5.54
CA VAL A 41 7.84 3.05 6.84
C VAL A 41 7.99 4.18 7.87
N GLU A 42 9.19 4.77 7.96
CA GLU A 42 9.48 5.92 8.82
C GLU A 42 8.59 7.12 8.46
N LEU A 43 8.48 7.45 7.16
CA LEU A 43 7.73 8.62 6.70
C LEU A 43 6.22 8.53 6.92
N ARG A 44 5.64 7.32 6.81
CA ARG A 44 4.19 7.10 6.86
C ARG A 44 3.68 6.63 8.22
N GLU A 45 4.58 6.36 9.16
CA GLU A 45 4.26 5.68 10.43
C GLU A 45 3.46 4.38 10.21
N GLY A 46 3.76 3.67 9.12
CA GLY A 46 2.96 2.55 8.64
C GLY A 46 3.58 1.87 7.42
N LEU A 47 2.94 0.83 6.89
CA LEU A 47 3.49 0.13 5.72
C LEU A 47 3.33 0.97 4.44
N PRO A 48 4.28 0.87 3.48
CA PRO A 48 4.24 1.65 2.25
C PRO A 48 3.22 1.16 1.22
N PHE A 49 2.40 0.20 1.60
CA PHE A 49 1.31 -0.39 0.84
C PHE A 49 0.17 -0.71 1.80
N ASP A 50 -1.05 -0.73 1.29
CA ASP A 50 -2.23 -1.01 2.10
C ASP A 50 -2.19 -2.45 2.62
N VAL A 51 -2.13 -2.57 3.94
CA VAL A 51 -2.27 -3.86 4.62
C VAL A 51 -3.66 -3.91 5.25
N ALA A 52 -4.64 -4.09 4.37
CA ALA A 52 -5.99 -4.40 4.76
C ALA A 52 -6.31 -5.81 4.27
N VAL A 53 -6.73 -6.69 5.18
CA VAL A 53 -7.61 -7.80 4.81
C VAL A 53 -9.01 -7.26 5.04
N PRO A 54 -9.74 -6.83 4.00
CA PRO A 54 -11.06 -6.26 4.18
C PRO A 54 -11.94 -7.30 4.86
N ASN A 55 -12.62 -6.92 5.93
CA ASN A 55 -13.64 -7.77 6.51
C ASN A 55 -14.78 -7.98 5.49
N ALA A 56 -15.68 -8.94 5.76
CA ALA A 56 -16.75 -9.29 4.82
C ALA A 56 -17.63 -8.08 4.43
N VAL A 57 -17.83 -7.12 5.35
CA VAL A 57 -18.59 -5.91 5.09
C VAL A 57 -17.83 -4.99 4.15
N THR A 58 -16.58 -4.62 4.49
CA THR A 58 -15.72 -3.76 3.65
C THR A 58 -15.55 -4.34 2.26
N LYS A 59 -15.33 -5.65 2.14
CA LYS A 59 -15.19 -6.33 0.85
C LYS A 59 -16.46 -6.20 0.01
N ARG A 60 -17.63 -6.44 0.61
CA ARG A 60 -18.93 -6.31 -0.08
C ARG A 60 -19.17 -4.87 -0.53
N THR A 61 -18.92 -3.90 0.34
CA THR A 61 -19.08 -2.47 0.02
C THR A 61 -18.19 -2.07 -1.14
N LEU A 62 -16.90 -2.40 -1.12
CA LEU A 62 -15.99 -2.09 -2.24
C LEU A 62 -16.47 -2.72 -3.55
N SER A 63 -16.88 -3.99 -3.53
CA SER A 63 -17.43 -4.68 -4.70
C SER A 63 -18.78 -4.12 -5.19
N ALA A 64 -19.61 -3.52 -4.33
CA ALA A 64 -20.82 -2.82 -4.74
C ALA A 64 -20.48 -1.48 -5.41
N THR A 65 -19.59 -0.70 -4.79
CA THR A 65 -19.09 0.59 -5.29
C THR A 65 -18.42 0.44 -6.67
N ASP A 66 -17.51 -0.53 -6.83
CA ASP A 66 -16.81 -0.79 -8.10
C ASP A 66 -17.79 -1.19 -9.23
N ALA A 67 -18.92 -1.79 -8.86
CA ALA A 67 -20.00 -2.16 -9.78
C ALA A 67 -21.05 -1.04 -9.95
N ALA A 68 -20.78 0.16 -9.45
CA ALA A 68 -21.66 1.31 -9.44
C ALA A 68 -23.04 1.05 -8.79
N ARG A 69 -23.09 0.19 -7.78
CA ARG A 69 -24.28 -0.11 -6.97
C ARG A 69 -24.19 0.57 -5.61
N GLU A 70 -25.36 0.90 -5.05
CA GLU A 70 -25.47 1.48 -3.69
C GLU A 70 -24.70 2.82 -3.54
N LEU A 71 -24.46 3.51 -4.65
CA LEU A 71 -23.80 4.82 -4.67
C LEU A 71 -24.80 5.94 -4.40
N VAL A 72 -24.39 6.91 -3.60
CA VAL A 72 -25.09 8.19 -3.41
C VAL A 72 -24.32 9.26 -4.17
N VAL A 73 -24.91 9.83 -5.21
CA VAL A 73 -24.32 10.93 -5.98
C VAL A 73 -24.59 12.24 -5.26
N CYS A 74 -23.57 13.08 -5.15
CA CYS A 74 -23.67 14.41 -4.56
C CYS A 74 -23.31 15.47 -5.62
N GLU A 75 -24.02 16.59 -5.61
CA GLU A 75 -23.79 17.70 -6.57
C GLU A 75 -22.54 18.51 -6.19
N ASP A 76 -22.36 18.76 -4.90
CA ASP A 76 -21.23 19.47 -4.31
C ASP A 76 -20.96 19.00 -2.87
N ALA A 77 -20.04 19.68 -2.19
CA ALA A 77 -19.67 19.36 -0.81
C ALA A 77 -20.81 19.62 0.19
N ASP A 78 -21.61 20.66 0.00
CA ASP A 78 -22.69 21.02 0.91
C ASP A 78 -23.82 19.96 0.83
N ASP A 79 -24.17 19.52 -0.38
CA ASP A 79 -25.10 18.42 -0.62
C ASP A 79 -24.58 17.09 -0.03
N MET A 80 -23.28 16.82 -0.13
CA MET A 80 -22.66 15.64 0.50
C MET A 80 -22.82 15.65 2.02
N PHE A 81 -22.50 16.76 2.70
CA PHE A 81 -22.62 16.86 4.15
C PHE A 81 -24.09 16.71 4.60
N ALA A 82 -25.02 17.38 3.90
CA ALA A 82 -26.45 17.24 4.16
C ALA A 82 -26.93 15.78 4.05
N LYS A 83 -26.50 15.04 3.01
CA LYS A 83 -26.84 13.61 2.81
C LYS A 83 -26.19 12.69 3.85
N LEU A 84 -25.04 13.06 4.40
CA LEU A 84 -24.36 12.34 5.48
C LEU A 84 -24.93 12.66 6.87
N GLY A 85 -25.86 13.61 6.98
CA GLY A 85 -26.43 14.06 8.25
C GLY A 85 -25.42 14.80 9.12
N MET A 86 -24.42 15.45 8.50
CA MET A 86 -23.38 16.26 9.14
C MET A 86 -23.57 17.74 8.84
#